data_AF-A0A165B7B0-F1
#
_entry.id   AF-A0A165B7B0-F1
#
_cell.length_a   1.000
_cell.length_b   1.000
_cell.length_c   1.000
_cell.angle_alpha   90.00
_cell.angle_beta   90.00
_cell.angle_gamma   90.00
#
_symmetry.space_group_name_H-M   'P 1'
#
loop_
_entity.id
_entity.type
_entity.pdbx_description
1 polymer ?
#
loop_
_entity_poly.entity_id
_entity_poly.type
_entity_poly.pdbx_seq_one_letter_code
_entity_poly.pdbx_strand_id
1 'polypeptide(L)'
;MDEVVTCWKTAVDTLLMPAKLPPEQLKLLDLHLPLPAWLSPIRKGLLEAVNGICTEFATSVKHAQSTLLSPSDFGKPSGWGKGQDDVTRIMCLRPTSKNSVPVCALHDVFRQFIIDATSSLPEDCSTTVDAVKSAQMLCSMMGEHFKDEAARTNQFDTGVESLFERQRWSHKYQFNASSDLRYGEVDCVFLADGSILIILCEDKWEPRQGVSDVYMQPARDYDLAVKVLEQNERHDPRWTSFLAQGSPMFLVSVLGAQLSVLGGFYDGKHVIVEPLQDTYYMLHDSRGIRQDRLAKVLYALAKGRSTLERLNLNEMPPTFPSSTPRIYESVTLYAKSGASTPGKLVFEDRLLTSSQRWLFHATLLTPSRLRSPTPVVVKLIDGSYSEHVHQLLARHHLAPTLYGCAHREGAPTTYVMEYLGSDWETLSQFSEKKPHGRVAAPTAADPIWASLNQLLAILEQQQFVHGDLRMNNIMVQVNQDGKAVIQKGKKKACIKVIDFDWAGNAGQVRYPQSRNKTLTDITWPGTPGGPINPGHDRRLVESWWSKWKH
;
A
#
# COMPACT_ATOMS: atom_id res chain seq x y z
N MET A 1 -25.68 28.10 28.21
CA MET A 1 -25.34 27.54 26.87
C MET A 1 -24.33 26.42 27.00
N ASP A 2 -23.26 26.60 27.79
CA ASP A 2 -22.25 25.56 28.05
C ASP A 2 -22.83 24.26 28.64
N GLU A 3 -23.81 24.34 29.53
CA GLU A 3 -24.53 23.17 30.06
C GLU A 3 -25.30 22.41 28.97
N VAL A 4 -25.88 23.12 28.01
CA VAL A 4 -26.61 22.50 26.88
C VAL A 4 -25.60 21.77 25.98
N VAL A 5 -24.50 22.42 25.61
CA VAL A 5 -23.41 21.80 24.82
C VAL A 5 -22.85 20.57 25.53
N THR A 6 -22.66 20.64 26.85
CA THR A 6 -22.16 19.52 27.67
C THR A 6 -23.15 18.36 27.71
N CYS A 7 -24.45 18.62 27.90
CA CYS A 7 -25.50 17.61 27.83
C CYS A 7 -25.61 16.96 26.45
N TRP A 8 -25.47 17.72 25.36
CA TRP A 8 -25.46 17.19 24.01
C TRP A 8 -24.25 16.30 23.74
N LYS A 9 -23.03 16.73 24.10
CA LYS A 9 -21.82 15.90 23.99
C LYS A 9 -22.00 14.57 24.73
N THR A 10 -22.50 14.63 25.96
CA THR A 10 -22.79 13.44 26.77
C THR A 10 -23.78 12.52 26.07
N ALA A 11 -24.87 13.06 25.50
CA ALA A 11 -25.88 12.30 24.75
C ALA A 11 -25.33 11.70 23.44
N VAL A 12 -24.45 12.40 22.71
CA VAL A 12 -23.78 11.84 21.52
C VAL A 12 -22.91 10.64 21.92
N ASP A 13 -22.12 10.80 22.98
CA ASP A 13 -21.21 9.77 23.47
C ASP A 13 -21.94 8.54 24.01
N THR A 14 -23.14 8.70 24.60
CA THR A 14 -23.93 7.60 25.19
C THR A 14 -25.02 7.01 24.30
N LEU A 15 -25.67 7.79 23.42
CA LEU A 15 -26.85 7.35 22.66
C LEU A 15 -26.59 7.13 21.16
N LEU A 16 -25.65 7.86 20.55
CA LEU A 16 -25.40 7.79 19.08
C LEU A 16 -24.23 6.87 18.71
N MET A 17 -23.34 6.52 19.64
CA MET A 17 -22.26 5.55 19.40
C MET A 17 -22.70 4.16 18.91
N PRO A 18 -23.84 3.58 19.34
CA PRO A 18 -24.24 2.23 18.92
C PRO A 18 -24.80 2.14 17.49
N ALA A 19 -25.26 3.25 16.89
CA ALA A 19 -25.95 3.25 15.61
C ALA A 19 -25.20 4.14 14.59
N LYS A 20 -24.68 3.52 13.52
CA LYS A 20 -24.09 4.27 12.42
C LYS A 20 -25.18 5.06 11.67
N LEU A 21 -24.99 6.36 11.53
CA LEU A 21 -25.85 7.20 10.72
C LEU A 21 -25.51 7.00 9.23
N PRO A 22 -26.50 6.89 8.33
CA PRO A 22 -26.28 6.90 6.89
C PRO A 22 -25.55 8.18 6.43
N PRO A 23 -24.71 8.12 5.37
CA PRO A 23 -23.99 9.29 4.86
C PRO A 23 -24.88 10.49 4.52
N GLU A 24 -26.12 10.23 4.09
CA GLU A 24 -27.11 11.27 3.80
C GLU A 24 -27.55 12.03 5.06
N GLN A 25 -27.65 11.35 6.20
CA GLN A 25 -27.97 11.97 7.48
C GLN A 25 -26.78 12.76 8.05
N LEU A 26 -25.55 12.30 7.80
CA LEU A 26 -24.34 13.06 8.18
C LEU A 26 -24.22 14.39 7.43
N LYS A 27 -24.71 14.47 6.18
CA LYS A 27 -24.76 15.73 5.41
C LYS A 27 -25.73 16.75 6.00
N LEU A 28 -26.78 16.31 6.70
CA LEU A 28 -27.72 17.21 7.37
C LEU A 28 -27.08 17.94 8.54
N LEU A 29 -25.99 17.40 9.11
CA LEU A 29 -25.23 18.05 10.17
C LEU A 29 -24.45 19.29 9.69
N ASP A 30 -24.23 19.43 8.38
CA ASP A 30 -23.55 20.59 7.79
C ASP A 30 -24.49 21.75 7.44
N LEU A 31 -25.77 21.64 7.77
CA LEU A 31 -26.74 22.70 7.50
C LEU A 31 -26.63 23.83 8.53
N HIS A 32 -26.41 25.04 8.05
CA HIS A 32 -26.46 26.26 8.86
C HIS A 32 -27.79 27.00 8.69
N LEU A 33 -28.26 27.63 9.76
CA LEU A 33 -29.38 28.57 9.68
C LEU A 33 -28.95 29.78 8.83
N PRO A 34 -29.76 30.17 7.83
CA PRO A 34 -29.44 31.33 6.99
C PRO A 34 -29.39 32.60 7.85
N LEU A 35 -28.51 33.53 7.47
CA LEU A 35 -28.36 34.84 8.10
C LEU A 35 -28.89 35.95 7.16
N PRO A 36 -30.23 36.17 7.08
CA PRO A 36 -30.81 37.23 6.27
C PRO A 36 -30.26 38.63 6.58
N ALA A 37 -30.06 39.44 5.55
CA ALA A 37 -29.52 40.79 5.68
C ALA A 37 -30.41 41.77 6.49
N TRP A 38 -31.70 41.47 6.63
CA TRP A 38 -32.67 42.30 7.36
C TRP A 38 -32.73 42.03 8.87
N LEU A 39 -31.92 41.11 9.40
CA LEU A 39 -31.89 40.80 10.84
C LEU A 39 -31.24 41.92 11.65
N SER A 40 -31.81 42.22 12.82
CA SER A 40 -31.18 43.13 13.77
C SER A 40 -29.87 42.54 14.32
N PRO A 41 -28.89 43.37 14.72
CA PRO A 41 -27.58 42.89 15.21
C PRO A 41 -27.69 41.87 16.35
N ILE A 42 -28.62 42.07 17.28
CA ILE A 42 -28.86 41.15 18.41
C ILE A 42 -29.35 39.79 17.91
N ARG A 43 -30.31 39.75 16.98
CA ARG A 43 -30.85 38.49 16.43
C ARG A 43 -29.82 37.79 15.54
N LYS A 44 -29.00 38.56 14.82
CA LYS A 44 -27.89 38.02 14.01
C LYS A 44 -26.85 37.34 14.91
N GLY A 45 -26.42 38.00 15.99
CA GLY A 45 -25.47 37.41 16.95
C GLY A 45 -26.00 36.14 17.62
N LEU A 46 -27.30 36.08 17.91
CA LEU A 46 -27.95 34.87 18.43
C LEU A 46 -27.93 33.71 17.42
N LEU A 47 -28.22 33.97 16.13
CA LEU A 47 -28.18 32.96 15.08
C LEU A 47 -26.76 32.48 14.78
N GLU A 48 -25.78 33.38 14.83
CA GLU A 48 -24.35 33.03 14.72
C GLU A 48 -23.91 32.13 15.88
N ALA A 49 -24.32 32.43 17.12
CA ALA A 49 -24.05 31.58 18.28
C ALA A 49 -24.69 30.18 18.14
N VAL A 50 -25.95 30.11 17.68
CA VAL A 50 -26.63 28.84 17.40
C VAL A 50 -25.92 28.05 16.30
N ASN A 51 -25.52 28.69 15.20
CA ASN A 51 -24.74 28.06 14.13
C ASN A 51 -23.39 27.53 14.65
N GLY A 52 -22.73 28.26 15.57
CA GLY A 52 -21.54 27.79 16.26
C GLY A 52 -21.79 26.49 17.04
N ILE A 53 -22.85 26.45 17.85
CA ILE A 53 -23.25 25.26 18.61
C ILE A 53 -23.59 24.09 17.67
N CYS A 54 -24.34 24.32 16.59
CA CYS A 54 -24.65 23.29 15.59
C CYS A 54 -23.37 22.75 14.94
N THR A 55 -22.38 23.61 14.68
CA THR A 55 -21.08 23.21 14.11
C THR A 55 -20.29 22.35 15.10
N GLU A 56 -20.25 22.71 16.39
CA GLU A 56 -19.61 21.91 17.43
C GLU A 56 -20.30 20.55 17.62
N PHE A 57 -21.64 20.53 17.62
CA PHE A 57 -22.43 19.30 17.68
C PHE A 57 -22.19 18.41 16.46
N ALA A 58 -22.26 18.97 15.25
CA ALA A 58 -21.99 18.27 14.00
C ALA A 58 -20.59 17.65 14.00
N THR A 59 -19.59 18.41 14.45
CA THR A 59 -18.21 17.94 14.60
C THR A 59 -18.15 16.78 15.59
N SER A 60 -18.79 16.90 16.76
CA SER A 60 -18.82 15.85 17.79
C SER A 60 -19.50 14.56 17.29
N VAL A 61 -20.63 14.67 16.57
CA VAL A 61 -21.32 13.50 15.99
C VAL A 61 -20.48 12.85 14.90
N LYS A 62 -19.93 13.62 13.96
CA LYS A 62 -19.07 13.08 12.90
C LYS A 62 -17.82 12.42 13.46
N HIS A 63 -17.26 13.00 14.51
CA HIS A 63 -16.14 12.45 15.24
C HIS A 63 -16.50 11.12 15.93
N ALA A 64 -17.62 11.07 16.65
CA ALA A 64 -18.12 9.83 17.24
C ALA A 64 -18.41 8.73 16.21
N GLN A 65 -18.91 9.11 15.02
CA GLN A 65 -19.24 8.19 13.93
C GLN A 65 -17.99 7.67 13.19
N SER A 66 -16.89 8.41 13.20
CA SER A 66 -15.61 8.03 12.57
C SER A 66 -14.61 7.40 13.55
N THR A 67 -14.87 7.48 14.85
CA THR A 67 -14.03 6.89 15.89
C THR A 67 -14.07 5.36 15.81
N LEU A 68 -12.89 4.74 15.68
CA LEU A 68 -12.77 3.29 15.78
C LEU A 68 -12.86 2.84 17.24
N LEU A 69 -13.08 1.54 17.44
CA LEU A 69 -13.01 0.92 18.76
C LEU A 69 -11.66 1.18 19.45
N SER A 70 -11.63 1.00 20.77
CA SER A 70 -10.36 0.98 21.52
C SER A 70 -9.43 -0.07 20.90
N PRO A 71 -8.10 0.07 20.98
CA PRO A 71 -7.17 -0.90 20.38
C PRO A 71 -7.45 -2.34 20.78
N SER A 72 -7.74 -2.59 22.06
CA SER A 72 -8.07 -3.92 22.58
C SER A 72 -9.42 -4.45 22.09
N ASP A 73 -10.45 -3.60 21.94
CA ASP A 73 -11.72 -4.00 21.36
C ASP A 73 -11.62 -4.17 19.84
N PHE A 74 -10.82 -3.34 19.16
CA PHE A 74 -10.57 -3.42 17.74
C PHE A 74 -9.87 -4.73 17.39
N GLY A 75 -8.90 -5.18 18.19
CA GLY A 75 -8.27 -6.48 17.95
C GLY A 75 -9.16 -7.68 18.22
N LYS A 76 -10.37 -7.54 18.78
CA LYS A 76 -11.32 -8.67 18.89
C LYS A 76 -11.87 -9.03 17.50
N PRO A 77 -12.18 -10.32 17.23
CA PRO A 77 -12.72 -10.75 15.93
C PRO A 77 -13.97 -9.98 15.46
N SER A 78 -14.90 -9.70 16.37
CA SER A 78 -16.09 -8.90 16.08
C SER A 78 -15.80 -7.39 15.98
N GLY A 79 -14.70 -6.95 16.60
CA GLY A 79 -14.26 -5.57 16.66
C GLY A 79 -13.69 -5.11 15.33
N TRP A 80 -12.60 -5.74 14.87
CA TRP A 80 -12.00 -5.33 13.59
C TRP A 80 -12.90 -5.65 12.40
N GLY A 81 -13.76 -6.67 12.45
CA GLY A 81 -14.73 -6.92 11.36
C GLY A 81 -15.62 -5.70 11.11
N LYS A 82 -16.36 -5.27 12.14
CA LYS A 82 -17.18 -4.05 12.11
C LYS A 82 -16.34 -2.79 11.94
N GLY A 83 -15.15 -2.82 12.52
CA GLY A 83 -14.11 -1.83 12.42
C GLY A 83 -13.36 -1.87 11.09
N GLN A 84 -13.71 -2.73 10.11
CA GLN A 84 -13.12 -2.81 8.76
C GLN A 84 -14.14 -2.81 7.57
N ASP A 85 -15.45 -2.61 7.84
CA ASP A 85 -16.53 -2.11 6.93
C ASP A 85 -16.57 -0.62 6.35
N ASP A 86 -16.62 0.47 7.14
CA ASP A 86 -16.26 1.90 6.83
C ASP A 86 -15.03 2.20 5.91
N VAL A 87 -14.91 3.48 5.51
CA VAL A 87 -14.02 4.01 4.48
C VAL A 87 -12.73 4.65 5.04
N THR A 88 -12.68 5.07 6.31
CA THR A 88 -11.55 5.82 6.93
C THR A 88 -10.41 4.96 7.50
N ARG A 89 -10.08 3.83 6.87
CA ARG A 89 -9.58 2.67 7.63
C ARG A 89 -8.14 2.26 7.37
N ILE A 90 -7.54 1.73 8.44
CA ILE A 90 -6.18 1.19 8.49
C ILE A 90 -5.99 0.17 7.37
N MET A 91 -5.04 0.46 6.48
CA MET A 91 -4.61 -0.40 5.38
C MET A 91 -3.67 -1.48 5.92
N CYS A 92 -4.26 -2.52 6.51
CA CYS A 92 -3.55 -3.59 7.21
C CYS A 92 -3.81 -4.99 6.62
N LEU A 93 -4.09 -5.07 5.32
CA LEU A 93 -4.33 -6.34 4.60
C LEU A 93 -5.49 -7.19 5.16
N ARG A 94 -6.26 -6.66 6.13
CA ARG A 94 -7.38 -7.30 6.80
C ARG A 94 -8.62 -6.40 6.81
N PRO A 95 -9.66 -6.72 6.02
CA PRO A 95 -9.71 -7.79 4.99
C PRO A 95 -8.74 -7.51 3.84
N THR A 96 -8.57 -8.48 2.93
CA THR A 96 -7.62 -8.40 1.79
C THR A 96 -7.82 -7.18 0.87
N SER A 97 -9.00 -6.55 0.92
CA SER A 97 -9.29 -5.29 0.22
C SER A 97 -8.64 -4.06 0.86
N LYS A 98 -8.19 -4.13 2.12
CA LYS A 98 -7.47 -3.07 2.84
C LYS A 98 -5.97 -3.12 2.57
N ASN A 99 -5.58 -3.05 1.29
CA ASN A 99 -4.18 -3.03 0.86
C ASN A 99 -3.76 -1.65 0.36
N SER A 100 -2.48 -1.32 0.51
CA SER A 100 -1.87 -0.09 0.00
C SER A 100 -0.65 -0.42 -0.86
N VAL A 101 0.13 0.62 -1.19
CA VAL A 101 1.52 0.48 -1.60
C VAL A 101 2.29 -0.18 -0.45
N PRO A 102 3.18 -1.15 -0.71
CA PRO A 102 3.96 -1.80 0.35
C PRO A 102 4.79 -0.79 1.13
N VAL A 103 4.93 -1.00 2.44
CA VAL A 103 5.68 -0.06 3.31
C VAL A 103 7.15 0.05 2.89
N CYS A 104 7.73 -1.01 2.31
CA CYS A 104 9.09 -0.99 1.75
C CYS A 104 9.25 -0.08 0.51
N ALA A 105 8.16 0.31 -0.15
CA ALA A 105 8.15 1.31 -1.22
C ALA A 105 7.81 2.73 -0.72
N LEU A 106 7.46 2.87 0.56
CA LEU A 106 7.07 4.14 1.19
C LEU A 106 8.19 4.74 2.05
N HIS A 107 9.03 3.91 2.68
CA HIS A 107 10.17 4.39 3.46
C HIS A 107 11.35 3.41 3.39
N ASP A 108 12.57 3.95 3.23
CA ASP A 108 13.80 3.15 3.07
C ASP A 108 14.11 2.27 4.29
N VAL A 109 13.71 2.69 5.49
CA VAL A 109 13.94 1.90 6.72
C VAL A 109 13.32 0.51 6.66
N PHE A 110 12.14 0.38 6.07
CA PHE A 110 11.43 -0.91 5.98
C PHE A 110 12.04 -1.80 4.91
N ARG A 111 12.43 -1.19 3.78
CA ARG A 111 13.19 -1.88 2.73
C ARG A 111 14.50 -2.43 3.27
N GLN A 112 15.24 -1.61 4.01
CA GLN A 112 16.52 -1.99 4.59
C GLN A 112 16.36 -3.07 5.67
N PHE A 113 15.30 -2.99 6.49
CA PHE A 113 14.96 -4.05 7.44
C PHE A 113 14.76 -5.40 6.75
N ILE A 114 14.01 -5.46 5.65
CA ILE A 114 13.75 -6.70 4.88
C ILE A 114 15.07 -7.30 4.36
N ILE A 115 15.97 -6.46 3.85
CA ILE A 115 17.29 -6.90 3.39
C ILE A 115 18.10 -7.46 4.56
N ASP A 116 18.20 -6.72 5.66
CA ASP A 116 19.05 -7.09 6.79
C ASP A 116 18.52 -8.36 7.50
N ALA A 117 17.19 -8.55 7.56
CA ALA A 117 16.56 -9.71 8.19
C ALA A 117 16.77 -11.01 7.38
N THR A 118 17.08 -10.91 6.09
CA THR A 118 17.30 -12.07 5.21
C THR A 118 18.78 -12.31 4.90
N SER A 119 19.60 -11.27 5.00
CA SER A 119 21.04 -11.31 4.75
C SER A 119 21.82 -12.07 5.81
N SER A 120 23.10 -12.35 5.53
CA SER A 120 24.04 -12.81 6.56
C SER A 120 24.34 -11.68 7.53
N LEU A 121 24.48 -12.00 8.82
CA LEU A 121 24.88 -11.03 9.82
C LEU A 121 26.32 -10.57 9.56
N PRO A 122 26.63 -9.27 9.67
CA PRO A 122 28.00 -8.79 9.56
C PRO A 122 28.88 -9.32 10.68
N GLU A 123 30.11 -9.71 10.32
CA GLU A 123 31.17 -10.05 11.28
C GLU A 123 31.62 -8.79 12.05
N ASP A 124 32.09 -8.96 13.29
CA ASP A 124 32.73 -7.92 14.10
C ASP A 124 31.93 -6.63 14.35
N CYS A 125 30.61 -6.73 14.43
CA CYS A 125 29.72 -5.62 14.80
C CYS A 125 29.11 -5.84 16.19
N SER A 126 29.18 -4.84 17.08
CA SER A 126 28.58 -4.93 18.42
C SER A 126 27.08 -5.22 18.37
N THR A 127 26.34 -4.59 17.44
CA THR A 127 24.92 -4.88 17.23
C THR A 127 24.66 -6.33 16.81
N THR A 128 25.57 -6.95 16.04
CA THR A 128 25.48 -8.39 15.72
C THR A 128 25.62 -9.22 16.99
N VAL A 129 26.63 -8.93 17.82
CA VAL A 129 26.87 -9.64 19.08
C VAL A 129 25.66 -9.54 20.01
N ASP A 130 25.11 -8.34 20.17
CA ASP A 130 23.94 -8.10 21.00
C ASP A 130 22.70 -8.82 20.45
N ALA A 131 22.51 -8.82 19.13
CA ALA A 131 21.36 -9.48 18.50
C ALA A 131 21.43 -11.01 18.64
N VAL A 132 22.62 -11.59 18.48
CA VAL A 132 22.85 -13.03 18.69
C VAL A 132 22.62 -13.39 20.15
N LYS A 133 23.15 -12.61 21.10
CA LYS A 133 22.94 -12.82 22.53
C LYS A 133 21.47 -12.74 22.90
N SER A 134 20.75 -11.71 22.44
CA SER A 134 19.32 -11.56 22.65
C SER A 134 18.52 -12.72 22.09
N ALA A 135 18.84 -13.17 20.86
CA ALA A 135 18.18 -14.31 20.25
C ALA A 135 18.39 -15.61 21.07
N GLN A 136 19.61 -15.87 21.52
CA GLN A 136 19.92 -17.03 22.37
C GLN A 136 19.14 -16.97 23.70
N MET A 137 19.15 -15.82 24.36
CA MET A 137 18.42 -15.61 25.61
C MET A 137 16.92 -15.84 25.40
N LEU A 138 16.30 -15.16 24.44
CA LEU A 138 14.87 -15.30 24.16
C LEU A 138 14.50 -16.75 23.84
N CYS A 139 15.27 -17.44 22.99
CA CYS A 139 15.02 -18.85 22.67
C CYS A 139 15.15 -19.79 23.87
N SER A 140 15.97 -19.45 24.87
CA SER A 140 16.12 -20.24 26.10
C SER A 140 15.06 -19.97 27.16
N MET A 141 14.41 -18.79 27.13
CA MET A 141 13.55 -18.34 28.22
C MET A 141 12.07 -18.30 27.83
N MET A 142 11.74 -17.93 26.58
CA MET A 142 10.35 -17.68 26.17
C MET A 142 9.53 -18.96 25.94
N GLY A 143 10.16 -20.14 26.04
CA GLY A 143 9.47 -21.43 26.05
C GLY A 143 9.07 -21.92 27.44
N GLU A 144 9.45 -21.20 28.50
CA GLU A 144 9.16 -21.58 29.88
C GLU A 144 7.72 -21.26 30.28
N HIS A 145 7.25 -21.90 31.35
CA HIS A 145 5.95 -21.59 31.93
C HIS A 145 6.04 -20.34 32.82
N PHE A 146 5.20 -19.34 32.53
CA PHE A 146 5.10 -18.11 33.33
C PHE A 146 3.84 -18.11 34.19
N LYS A 147 3.94 -17.56 35.40
CA LYS A 147 2.81 -17.45 36.35
C LYS A 147 1.75 -16.44 35.92
N ASP A 148 2.17 -15.38 35.22
CA ASP A 148 1.34 -14.26 34.78
C ASP A 148 2.02 -13.52 33.62
N GLU A 149 1.27 -12.60 33.00
CA GLU A 149 1.71 -11.80 31.86
C GLU A 149 2.89 -10.89 32.22
N ALA A 150 2.87 -10.27 33.40
CA ALA A 150 3.94 -9.40 33.86
C ALA A 150 5.28 -10.13 34.03
N ALA A 151 5.28 -11.35 34.56
CA ALA A 151 6.48 -12.17 34.67
C ALA A 151 7.07 -12.51 33.29
N ARG A 152 6.22 -12.80 32.31
CA ARG A 152 6.64 -13.07 30.94
C ARG A 152 7.20 -11.83 30.25
N THR A 153 6.52 -10.69 30.36
CA THR A 153 6.99 -9.41 29.79
C THR A 153 8.36 -9.02 30.36
N ASN A 154 8.55 -9.12 31.69
CA ASN A 154 9.86 -8.89 32.30
C ASN A 154 10.96 -9.81 31.74
N GLN A 155 10.61 -11.05 31.41
CA GLN A 155 11.55 -12.01 30.84
C GLN A 155 11.91 -11.68 29.39
N PHE A 156 10.93 -11.23 28.61
CA PHE A 156 11.13 -10.72 27.25
C PHE A 156 12.04 -9.49 27.28
N ASP A 157 11.74 -8.51 28.15
CA ASP A 157 12.52 -7.28 28.31
C ASP A 157 13.98 -7.57 28.67
N THR A 158 14.20 -8.52 29.57
CA THR A 158 15.55 -8.99 29.93
C THR A 158 16.28 -9.59 28.72
N GLY A 159 15.57 -10.27 27.82
CA GLY A 159 16.14 -10.83 26.60
C GLY A 159 16.56 -9.78 25.57
N VAL A 160 15.87 -8.63 25.52
CA VAL A 160 16.12 -7.58 24.53
C VAL A 160 16.87 -6.36 25.07
N GLU A 161 17.22 -6.36 26.37
CA GLU A 161 17.85 -5.25 27.07
C GLU A 161 19.14 -4.74 26.39
N SER A 162 19.98 -5.64 25.86
CA SER A 162 21.21 -5.26 25.15
C SER A 162 20.97 -4.51 23.85
N LEU A 163 19.80 -4.64 23.23
CA LEU A 163 19.48 -4.00 21.95
C LEU A 163 18.75 -2.67 22.09
N PHE A 164 17.93 -2.52 23.14
CA PHE A 164 17.01 -1.40 23.29
C PHE A 164 17.26 -0.54 24.53
N GLU A 165 18.36 -0.75 25.27
CA GLU A 165 18.77 0.08 26.40
C GLU A 165 17.60 0.30 27.38
N ARG A 166 17.42 -0.59 28.37
CA ARG A 166 16.24 -0.65 29.27
C ARG A 166 15.67 0.69 29.76
N GLN A 167 16.49 1.73 29.92
CA GLN A 167 16.05 3.06 30.35
C GLN A 167 15.22 3.83 29.30
N ARG A 168 15.34 3.48 28.02
CA ARG A 168 14.63 4.10 26.88
C ARG A 168 13.47 3.26 26.37
N TRP A 169 13.35 2.04 26.90
CA TRP A 169 12.25 1.12 26.69
C TRP A 169 11.17 1.38 27.76
N SER A 170 10.27 2.32 27.46
CA SER A 170 9.26 2.79 28.43
C SER A 170 8.08 1.84 28.49
N HIS A 171 7.70 1.42 29.70
CA HIS A 171 6.58 0.52 29.94
C HIS A 171 5.25 1.28 30.11
N LYS A 172 4.16 0.68 29.63
CA LYS A 172 2.78 1.17 29.79
C LYS A 172 2.62 2.61 29.33
N TYR A 173 2.79 2.82 28.03
CA TYR A 173 2.67 4.14 27.43
C TYR A 173 1.24 4.36 26.95
N GLN A 174 0.65 5.49 27.32
CA GLN A 174 -0.72 5.85 26.94
C GLN A 174 -0.74 6.95 25.87
N PHE A 175 -1.59 6.77 24.86
CA PHE A 175 -1.86 7.74 23.81
C PHE A 175 -3.24 8.31 24.01
N ASN A 176 -3.37 9.63 24.11
CA ASN A 176 -4.66 10.30 24.16
C ASN A 176 -4.75 11.33 23.04
N ALA A 177 -5.41 10.94 21.96
CA ALA A 177 -5.70 11.80 20.85
C ALA A 177 -7.01 12.56 21.13
N SER A 178 -6.99 13.87 21.29
CA SER A 178 -8.22 14.70 21.38
C SER A 178 -9.13 14.56 20.15
N SER A 179 -8.58 14.16 19.00
CA SER A 179 -9.30 13.80 17.77
C SER A 179 -9.84 12.36 17.75
N ASP A 180 -9.80 11.63 18.88
CA ASP A 180 -10.38 10.30 19.04
C ASP A 180 -11.02 10.14 20.44
N LEU A 181 -12.19 9.49 20.54
CA LEU A 181 -12.82 9.26 21.85
C LEU A 181 -12.17 8.10 22.64
N ARG A 182 -11.17 7.44 22.04
CA ARG A 182 -10.46 6.29 22.63
C ARG A 182 -9.00 6.64 22.86
N TYR A 183 -8.48 6.16 23.98
CA TYR A 183 -7.05 6.15 24.24
C TYR A 183 -6.45 4.81 23.80
N GLY A 184 -5.15 4.81 23.52
CA GLY A 184 -4.36 3.59 23.36
C GLY A 184 -3.44 3.39 24.56
N GLU A 185 -3.15 2.14 24.86
CA GLU A 185 -2.17 1.75 25.88
C GLU A 185 -1.39 0.57 25.31
N VAL A 186 -0.08 0.74 25.21
CA VAL A 186 0.84 -0.29 24.71
C VAL A 186 1.79 -0.71 25.80
N ASP A 187 2.20 -1.98 25.76
CA ASP A 187 3.02 -2.59 26.80
C ASP A 187 4.39 -1.93 26.88
N CYS A 188 5.04 -1.70 25.74
CA CYS A 188 6.32 -0.99 25.68
C CYS A 188 6.44 -0.06 24.46
N VAL A 189 7.24 1.00 24.60
CA VAL A 189 7.60 1.91 23.51
C VAL A 189 9.09 2.24 23.52
N PHE A 190 9.60 2.61 22.34
CA PHE A 190 10.91 3.25 22.22
C PHE A 190 10.76 4.67 21.63
N LEU A 191 11.32 5.66 22.35
CA LEU A 191 11.29 7.07 21.97
C LEU A 191 12.67 7.53 21.45
N ALA A 192 12.72 8.02 20.22
CA ALA A 192 13.84 8.80 19.70
C ALA A 192 13.90 10.15 20.43
N ASP A 193 15.09 10.49 20.93
CA ASP A 193 15.38 11.71 21.70
C ASP A 193 14.40 11.99 22.85
N GLY A 194 13.76 10.94 23.39
CA GLY A 194 12.82 11.02 24.50
C GLY A 194 11.44 11.58 24.16
N SER A 195 11.14 11.91 22.89
CA SER A 195 9.84 12.50 22.51
C SER A 195 9.16 11.89 21.29
N ILE A 196 9.92 11.31 20.36
CA ILE A 196 9.34 10.82 19.09
C ILE A 196 9.22 9.31 19.12
N LEU A 197 8.00 8.82 18.97
CA LEU A 197 7.71 7.40 18.97
C LEU A 197 8.20 6.74 17.69
N ILE A 198 9.08 5.74 17.83
CA ILE A 198 9.64 5.00 16.69
C ILE A 198 9.45 3.48 16.77
N ILE A 199 9.14 2.95 17.97
CA ILE A 199 8.77 1.55 18.17
C ILE A 199 7.57 1.46 19.12
N LEU A 200 6.59 0.65 18.72
CA LEU A 200 5.49 0.14 19.55
C LEU A 200 5.71 -1.34 19.81
N CYS A 201 5.50 -1.82 21.04
CA CYS A 201 5.53 -3.24 21.35
C CYS A 201 4.26 -3.64 22.09
N GLU A 202 3.55 -4.62 21.53
CA GLU A 202 2.40 -5.25 22.13
C GLU A 202 2.76 -6.69 22.52
N ASP A 203 2.59 -7.02 23.79
CA ASP A 203 3.03 -8.29 24.36
C ASP A 203 1.86 -9.03 25.00
N LYS A 204 1.46 -10.15 24.39
CA LYS A 204 0.36 -10.99 24.87
C LYS A 204 0.86 -12.34 25.35
N TRP A 205 0.37 -12.73 26.53
CA TRP A 205 0.81 -13.97 27.18
C TRP A 205 0.63 -15.22 26.32
N GLU A 206 -0.58 -15.61 25.94
CA GLU A 206 -0.84 -16.79 25.10
C GLU A 206 -2.13 -16.60 24.28
N PRO A 207 -2.30 -17.31 23.14
CA PRO A 207 -3.57 -17.36 22.45
C PRO A 207 -4.66 -17.96 23.37
N ARG A 208 -5.60 -17.13 23.82
CA ARG A 208 -6.78 -17.58 24.57
C ARG A 208 -8.02 -16.79 24.17
N GLN A 209 -9.18 -17.33 24.49
CA GLN A 209 -10.45 -16.68 24.18
C GLN A 209 -10.51 -15.28 24.83
N GLY A 210 -10.87 -14.28 24.04
CA GLY A 210 -10.97 -12.88 24.49
C GLY A 210 -9.66 -12.09 24.47
N VAL A 211 -8.52 -12.72 24.14
CA VAL A 211 -7.28 -11.98 23.85
C VAL A 211 -7.41 -11.30 22.49
N SER A 212 -7.03 -10.02 22.49
CA SER A 212 -6.99 -9.18 21.32
C SER A 212 -5.96 -9.69 20.31
N ASP A 213 -6.29 -9.60 19.03
CA ASP A 213 -5.41 -9.97 17.93
C ASP A 213 -4.16 -9.07 17.94
N VAL A 214 -3.00 -9.70 18.15
CA VAL A 214 -1.69 -9.03 18.26
C VAL A 214 -1.22 -8.36 16.98
N TYR A 215 -1.96 -8.47 15.88
CA TYR A 215 -1.71 -7.70 14.66
C TYR A 215 -2.65 -6.50 14.57
N MET A 216 -3.94 -6.70 14.83
CA MET A 216 -4.95 -5.65 14.70
C MET A 216 -4.88 -4.60 15.81
N GLN A 217 -4.56 -4.98 17.04
CA GLN A 217 -4.41 -4.04 18.14
C GLN A 217 -3.28 -3.03 17.92
N PRO A 218 -2.01 -3.44 17.72
CA PRO A 218 -0.94 -2.48 17.50
C PRO A 218 -1.15 -1.64 16.24
N ALA A 219 -1.84 -2.16 15.23
CA ALA A 219 -2.21 -1.35 14.06
C ALA A 219 -3.12 -0.16 14.44
N ARG A 220 -4.05 -0.37 15.39
CA ARG A 220 -4.90 0.70 15.93
C ARG A 220 -4.14 1.60 16.91
N ASP A 221 -3.21 1.06 17.69
CA ASP A 221 -2.33 1.89 18.53
C ASP A 221 -1.49 2.85 17.68
N TYR A 222 -0.97 2.38 16.54
CA TYR A 222 -0.26 3.23 15.59
C TYR A 222 -1.15 4.33 14.99
N ASP A 223 -2.40 4.03 14.64
CA ASP A 223 -3.36 5.04 14.19
C ASP A 223 -3.59 6.15 15.24
N LEU A 224 -3.72 5.77 16.52
CA LEU A 224 -3.84 6.73 17.62
C LEU A 224 -2.55 7.54 17.81
N ALA A 225 -1.38 6.91 17.71
CA ALA A 225 -0.10 7.59 17.79
C ALA A 225 0.07 8.64 16.69
N VAL A 226 -0.34 8.32 15.44
CA VAL A 226 -0.36 9.28 14.33
C VAL A 226 -1.29 10.46 14.64
N LYS A 227 -2.50 10.22 15.15
CA LYS A 227 -3.42 11.30 15.54
C LYS A 227 -2.87 12.21 16.64
N VAL A 228 -2.15 11.65 17.61
CA VAL A 228 -1.45 12.45 18.62
C VAL A 228 -0.39 13.34 17.96
N LEU A 229 0.37 12.82 17.00
CA LEU A 229 1.34 13.62 16.24
C LEU A 229 0.65 14.75 15.45
N GLU A 230 -0.44 14.46 14.74
CA GLU A 230 -1.22 15.45 13.97
C GLU A 230 -1.73 16.59 14.86
N GLN A 231 -2.28 16.28 16.04
CA GLN A 231 -2.80 17.30 16.96
C GLN A 231 -1.74 18.25 17.47
N ASN A 232 -0.52 17.73 17.64
CA ASN A 232 0.57 18.43 18.28
C ASN A 232 1.64 18.90 17.29
N GLU A 233 1.44 18.72 15.98
CA GLU A 233 2.42 19.05 14.95
C GLU A 233 2.87 20.51 15.01
N ARG A 234 2.01 21.41 15.52
CA ARG A 234 2.28 22.85 15.64
C ARG A 234 3.12 23.21 16.87
N HIS A 235 3.31 22.29 17.80
CA HIS A 235 4.05 22.53 19.04
C HIS A 235 5.56 22.29 18.89
N ASP A 236 5.97 21.34 18.04
CA ASP A 236 7.37 21.02 17.79
C ASP A 236 7.58 20.78 16.28
N PRO A 237 8.41 21.58 15.58
CA PRO A 237 8.70 21.39 14.16
C PRO A 237 9.19 19.99 13.80
N ARG A 238 9.83 19.28 14.73
CA ARG A 238 10.27 17.89 14.53
C ARG A 238 9.10 16.95 14.32
N TRP A 239 7.94 17.21 14.96
CA TRP A 239 6.74 16.39 14.81
C TRP A 239 6.12 16.62 13.44
N THR A 240 6.11 17.87 12.97
CA THR A 240 5.70 18.20 11.60
C THR A 240 6.58 17.47 10.58
N SER A 241 7.91 17.51 10.74
CA SER A 241 8.84 16.84 9.82
C SER A 241 8.66 15.32 9.87
N PHE A 242 8.55 14.72 11.06
CA PHE A 242 8.34 13.29 11.22
C PHE A 242 7.02 12.83 10.58
N LEU A 243 5.93 13.59 10.78
CA LEU A 243 4.64 13.35 10.13
C LEU A 243 4.73 13.45 8.61
N ALA A 244 5.43 14.45 8.08
CA ALA A 244 5.66 14.62 6.64
C ALA A 244 6.49 13.47 6.04
N GLN A 245 7.44 12.92 6.81
CA GLN A 245 8.21 11.71 6.46
C GLN A 245 7.37 10.42 6.56
N GLY A 246 6.12 10.55 7.02
CA GLY A 246 5.12 9.48 7.09
C GLY A 246 5.11 8.73 8.42
N SER A 247 5.65 9.33 9.48
CA SER A 247 5.72 8.77 10.83
C SER A 247 6.14 7.29 10.83
N PRO A 248 7.28 6.93 10.18
CA PRO A 248 7.68 5.53 10.06
C PRO A 248 7.97 4.94 11.45
N MET A 249 7.27 3.87 11.80
CA MET A 249 7.45 3.16 13.08
C MET A 249 7.57 1.65 12.87
N PHE A 250 8.34 0.99 13.72
CA PHE A 250 8.26 -0.46 13.86
C PHE A 250 7.20 -0.82 14.89
N LEU A 251 6.38 -1.84 14.61
CA LEU A 251 5.48 -2.42 15.59
C LEU A 251 5.93 -3.85 15.84
N VAL A 252 6.19 -4.18 17.10
CA VAL A 252 6.63 -5.49 17.56
C VAL A 252 5.45 -6.16 18.23
N SER A 253 5.06 -7.31 17.71
CA SER A 253 3.96 -8.11 18.24
C SER A 253 4.52 -9.38 18.82
N VAL A 254 4.28 -9.60 20.11
CA VAL A 254 4.70 -10.80 20.81
C VAL A 254 3.47 -11.56 21.31
N LEU A 255 3.36 -12.84 20.97
CA LEU A 255 2.26 -13.72 21.37
C LEU A 255 2.80 -15.07 21.83
N GLY A 256 2.79 -15.33 23.14
CA GLY A 256 3.47 -16.52 23.67
C GLY A 256 4.95 -16.48 23.32
N ALA A 257 5.43 -17.53 22.65
CA ALA A 257 6.79 -17.61 22.13
C ALA A 257 6.94 -17.13 20.67
N GLN A 258 5.94 -16.45 20.12
CA GLN A 258 5.97 -15.90 18.76
C GLN A 258 6.33 -14.42 18.76
N LEU A 259 7.13 -13.99 17.79
CA LEU A 259 7.51 -12.60 17.55
C LEU A 259 7.29 -12.24 16.08
N SER A 260 6.64 -11.11 15.85
CA SER A 260 6.45 -10.51 14.51
C SER A 260 6.87 -9.05 14.53
N VAL A 261 7.46 -8.59 13.43
CA VAL A 261 7.84 -7.19 13.22
C VAL A 261 7.06 -6.63 12.03
N LEU A 262 6.45 -5.48 12.25
CA LEU A 262 5.55 -4.79 11.34
C LEU A 262 6.10 -3.39 11.05
N GLY A 263 5.78 -2.85 9.88
CA GLY A 263 6.02 -1.47 9.53
C GLY A 263 4.72 -0.67 9.58
N GLY A 264 4.74 0.45 10.30
CA GLY A 264 3.67 1.45 10.33
C GLY A 264 4.08 2.66 9.51
N PHE A 265 3.20 3.09 8.60
CA PHE A 265 3.40 4.28 7.78
C PHE A 265 2.12 5.09 7.62
N TYR A 266 2.23 6.41 7.65
CA TYR A 266 1.15 7.35 7.37
C TYR A 266 1.40 8.08 6.05
N ASP A 267 0.53 7.88 5.06
CA ASP A 267 0.73 8.49 3.74
C ASP A 267 0.21 9.94 3.63
N GLY A 268 -0.20 10.54 4.74
CA GLY A 268 -0.88 11.84 4.80
C GLY A 268 -2.41 11.74 4.72
N LYS A 269 -2.95 10.52 4.53
CA LYS A 269 -4.40 10.27 4.49
C LYS A 269 -4.80 8.92 5.10
N HIS A 270 -3.97 7.90 4.93
CA HIS A 270 -4.22 6.54 5.37
C HIS A 270 -3.08 6.07 6.27
N VAL A 271 -3.46 5.40 7.35
CA VAL A 271 -2.57 4.60 8.18
C VAL A 271 -2.39 3.24 7.51
N ILE A 272 -1.14 2.82 7.32
CA ILE A 272 -0.74 1.60 6.63
C ILE A 272 0.09 0.77 7.60
N VAL A 273 -0.26 -0.51 7.76
CA VAL A 273 0.45 -1.42 8.66
C VAL A 273 0.67 -2.75 7.94
N GLU A 274 1.91 -3.18 7.81
CA GLU A 274 2.25 -4.38 7.04
C GLU A 274 3.28 -5.24 7.78
N PRO A 275 3.14 -6.58 7.82
CA PRO A 275 4.21 -7.46 8.27
C PRO A 275 5.44 -7.30 7.40
N LEU A 276 6.61 -7.06 7.99
CA LEU A 276 7.86 -6.92 7.24
C LEU A 276 8.52 -8.26 6.92
N GLN A 277 8.21 -9.28 7.72
CA GLN A 277 8.72 -10.65 7.61
C GLN A 277 7.70 -11.64 8.19
N ASP A 278 7.99 -12.93 8.04
CA ASP A 278 7.25 -14.01 8.71
C ASP A 278 7.33 -13.92 10.24
N THR A 279 6.45 -14.64 10.94
CA THR A 279 6.52 -14.79 12.40
C THR A 279 7.68 -15.72 12.81
N TYR A 280 8.42 -15.30 13.84
CA TYR A 280 9.57 -16.03 14.39
C TYR A 280 9.20 -16.70 15.72
N TYR A 281 9.73 -17.90 15.94
CA TYR A 281 9.56 -18.61 17.21
C TYR A 281 10.79 -18.41 18.09
N MET A 282 10.58 -17.80 19.26
CA MET A 282 11.55 -17.63 20.34
C MET A 282 11.69 -18.92 21.15
N LEU A 283 11.96 -20.02 20.46
CA LEU A 283 12.07 -21.35 21.05
C LEU A 283 13.36 -21.99 20.57
N HIS A 284 14.13 -22.55 21.49
CA HIS A 284 15.40 -23.21 21.19
C HIS A 284 15.23 -24.38 20.21
N ASP A 285 16.02 -24.45 19.14
CA ASP A 285 16.31 -25.72 18.44
C ASP A 285 17.75 -26.18 18.63
N SER A 286 17.93 -27.50 18.49
CA SER A 286 19.23 -28.17 18.56
C SER A 286 20.15 -27.86 17.39
N ARG A 287 19.69 -27.17 16.35
CA ARG A 287 20.46 -26.85 15.14
C ARG A 287 20.93 -25.39 15.09
N GLY A 288 20.52 -24.55 16.04
CA GLY A 288 20.73 -23.11 16.04
C GLY A 288 19.90 -22.32 15.02
N ILE A 289 19.07 -22.97 14.18
CA ILE A 289 18.44 -22.32 13.01
C ILE A 289 17.45 -21.24 13.46
N ARG A 290 16.65 -21.51 14.51
CA ARG A 290 15.71 -20.52 15.06
C ARG A 290 16.44 -19.33 15.69
N GLN A 291 17.49 -19.59 16.44
CA GLN A 291 18.34 -18.58 17.07
C GLN A 291 18.97 -17.68 15.99
N ASP A 292 19.52 -18.27 14.94
CA ASP A 292 20.14 -17.53 13.83
C ASP A 292 19.13 -16.64 13.09
N ARG A 293 17.93 -17.18 12.80
CA ARG A 293 16.85 -16.41 12.17
C ARG A 293 16.38 -15.26 13.05
N LEU A 294 16.18 -15.52 14.34
CA LEU A 294 15.77 -14.50 15.30
C LEU A 294 16.85 -13.42 15.45
N ALA A 295 18.13 -13.79 15.47
CA ALA A 295 19.25 -12.84 15.54
C ALA A 295 19.26 -11.88 14.35
N LYS A 296 19.01 -12.36 13.13
CA LYS A 296 18.90 -11.51 11.92
C LYS A 296 17.80 -10.46 12.04
N VAL A 297 16.65 -10.85 12.56
CA VAL A 297 15.48 -9.97 12.74
C VAL A 297 15.73 -8.92 13.81
N LEU A 298 16.31 -9.34 14.94
CA LEU A 298 16.66 -8.44 16.03
C LEU A 298 17.75 -7.45 15.62
N TYR A 299 18.74 -7.91 14.84
CA TYR A 299 19.75 -7.05 14.22
C TYR A 299 19.11 -6.01 13.29
N ALA A 300 18.23 -6.47 12.38
CA ALA A 300 17.52 -5.59 11.46
C ALA A 300 16.66 -4.56 12.20
N LEU A 301 15.96 -4.96 13.26
CA LEU A 301 15.15 -4.07 14.09
C LEU A 301 16.01 -3.03 14.82
N ALA A 302 17.14 -3.44 15.41
CA ALA A 302 18.06 -2.53 16.09
C ALA A 302 18.69 -1.52 15.11
N LYS A 303 19.06 -1.96 13.91
CA LYS A 303 19.57 -1.06 12.85
C LYS A 303 18.48 -0.13 12.33
N GLY A 304 17.25 -0.63 12.19
CA GLY A 304 16.07 0.15 11.84
C GLY A 304 15.79 1.25 12.87
N ARG A 305 15.78 0.89 14.17
CA ARG A 305 15.69 1.84 15.30
C ARG A 305 16.72 2.95 15.17
N SER A 306 18.00 2.59 15.06
CA SER A 306 19.07 3.58 14.97
C SER A 306 18.98 4.44 13.71
N THR A 307 18.39 3.93 12.63
CA THR A 307 18.10 4.71 11.42
C THR A 307 16.99 5.73 11.68
N LEU A 308 15.92 5.35 12.37
CA LEU A 308 14.82 6.25 12.76
C LEU A 308 15.28 7.34 13.73
N GLU A 309 16.16 7.00 14.69
CA GLU A 309 16.74 7.98 15.61
C GLU A 309 17.59 9.05 14.90
N ARG A 310 18.18 8.71 13.75
CA ARG A 310 19.04 9.61 12.97
C ARG A 310 18.30 10.31 11.83
N LEU A 311 16.98 10.24 11.78
CA LEU A 311 16.23 10.99 10.77
C LEU A 311 16.51 12.48 10.90
N ASN A 312 16.73 13.15 9.77
CA ASN A 312 16.87 14.60 9.76
C ASN A 312 15.48 15.23 9.92
N LEU A 313 15.13 15.58 11.15
CA LEU A 313 13.84 16.20 11.48
C LEU A 313 13.87 17.74 11.44
N ASN A 314 15.02 18.32 11.11
CA ASN A 314 15.18 19.77 10.96
C ASN A 314 14.83 20.26 9.55
N GLU A 315 14.72 19.34 8.59
CA GLU A 315 14.35 19.64 7.21
C GLU A 315 12.97 19.05 6.90
N MET A 316 12.18 19.77 6.10
CA MET A 316 10.92 19.26 5.60
C MET A 316 11.19 18.36 4.38
N PRO A 317 10.68 17.12 4.37
CA PRO A 317 10.81 16.26 3.20
C PRO A 317 9.98 16.81 2.02
N PRO A 318 10.23 16.33 0.79
CA PRO A 318 9.32 16.57 -0.32
C PRO A 318 7.88 16.15 0.00
N THR A 319 6.91 16.85 -0.57
CA THR A 319 5.51 16.45 -0.46
C THR A 319 5.21 15.31 -1.42
N PHE A 320 4.54 14.28 -0.94
CA PHE A 320 4.11 13.13 -1.72
C PHE A 320 2.59 12.99 -1.67
N PRO A 321 1.91 12.77 -2.81
CA PRO A 321 0.49 12.42 -2.79
C PRO A 321 0.24 11.11 -2.04
N SER A 322 -0.88 11.03 -1.33
CA SER A 322 -1.31 9.80 -0.65
C SER A 322 -1.40 8.63 -1.65
N SER A 323 -1.14 7.42 -1.18
CA SER A 323 -1.22 6.18 -1.98
C SER A 323 -0.25 6.13 -3.17
N THR A 324 0.85 6.88 -3.12
CA THR A 324 1.95 6.81 -4.10
C THR A 324 3.26 6.39 -3.42
N PRO A 325 4.18 5.72 -4.12
CA PRO A 325 5.45 5.31 -3.54
C PRO A 325 6.40 6.51 -3.39
N ARG A 326 7.32 6.46 -2.42
CA ARG A 326 8.18 7.61 -2.07
C ARG A 326 9.67 7.39 -2.33
N ILE A 327 10.14 6.16 -2.50
CA ILE A 327 11.58 5.85 -2.69
C ILE A 327 12.04 5.81 -4.16
N TYR A 328 11.16 6.17 -5.10
CA TYR A 328 11.38 6.06 -6.55
C TYR A 328 11.41 7.40 -7.27
N GLU A 329 11.89 8.47 -6.63
CA GLU A 329 12.05 9.77 -7.30
C GLU A 329 13.02 9.74 -8.48
N SER A 330 13.96 8.79 -8.51
CA SER A 330 14.92 8.64 -9.60
C SER A 330 14.71 7.33 -10.36
N VAL A 331 14.84 7.42 -11.69
CA VAL A 331 14.71 6.29 -12.63
C VAL A 331 15.88 6.25 -13.59
N THR A 332 16.32 5.05 -13.97
CA THR A 332 17.29 4.85 -15.05
C THR A 332 16.54 4.70 -16.37
N LEU A 333 16.75 5.64 -17.29
CA LEU A 333 16.11 5.60 -18.62
C LEU A 333 16.90 4.73 -19.57
N TYR A 334 16.18 3.92 -20.36
CA TYR A 334 16.77 3.14 -21.44
C TYR A 334 17.26 4.08 -22.54
N ALA A 335 18.50 3.86 -22.97
CA ALA A 335 19.11 4.70 -23.98
C ALA A 335 18.48 4.44 -25.35
N LYS A 336 18.26 5.52 -26.13
CA LYS A 336 17.91 5.39 -27.55
C LYS A 336 19.11 5.06 -28.44
N SER A 337 20.34 5.34 -27.99
CA SER A 337 21.56 5.19 -28.81
C SER A 337 22.87 5.12 -28.01
N GLY A 338 22.88 4.58 -26.78
CA GLY A 338 24.12 4.49 -25.98
C GLY A 338 23.91 4.42 -24.47
N ALA A 339 24.44 5.41 -23.74
CA ALA A 339 24.46 5.43 -22.27
C ALA A 339 23.08 5.73 -21.65
N SER A 340 22.77 5.01 -20.57
CA SER A 340 21.60 5.24 -19.73
C SER A 340 21.63 6.66 -19.16
N THR A 341 20.47 7.31 -19.07
CA THR A 341 20.37 8.66 -18.50
C THR A 341 19.45 8.66 -17.29
N PRO A 342 19.75 9.41 -16.22
CA PRO A 342 18.84 9.55 -15.10
C PRO A 342 17.60 10.36 -15.50
N GLY A 343 16.44 9.94 -15.00
CA GLY A 343 15.20 10.71 -15.01
C GLY A 343 14.72 10.96 -13.58
N LYS A 344 13.88 11.99 -13.41
CA LYS A 344 13.15 12.24 -12.16
C LYS A 344 11.67 11.97 -12.35
N LEU A 345 11.06 11.25 -11.41
CA LEU A 345 9.63 10.99 -11.37
C LEU A 345 8.95 11.91 -10.34
N VAL A 346 7.80 12.46 -10.72
CA VAL A 346 6.88 13.16 -9.82
C VAL A 346 5.57 12.40 -9.87
N PHE A 347 5.25 11.67 -8.79
CA PHE A 347 4.00 10.92 -8.69
C PHE A 347 2.83 11.88 -8.46
N GLU A 348 1.69 11.56 -9.06
CA GLU A 348 0.49 12.39 -8.98
C GLU A 348 -0.63 11.63 -8.26
N ASP A 349 -0.95 10.42 -8.73
CA ASP A 349 -2.05 9.61 -8.18
C ASP A 349 -1.97 8.13 -8.57
N ARG A 350 -2.73 7.29 -7.86
CA ARG A 350 -2.87 5.86 -8.15
C ARG A 350 -4.01 5.65 -9.15
N LEU A 351 -3.73 5.00 -10.28
CA LEU A 351 -4.67 4.82 -11.40
C LEU A 351 -5.82 3.86 -11.08
N LEU A 352 -5.58 2.83 -10.26
CA LEU A 352 -6.58 1.82 -9.90
C LEU A 352 -6.57 1.62 -8.39
N THR A 353 -7.58 2.17 -7.71
CA THR A 353 -7.73 2.09 -6.24
C THR A 353 -8.25 0.74 -5.76
N SER A 354 -8.96 -0.02 -6.59
CA SER A 354 -9.55 -1.32 -6.25
C SER A 354 -8.73 -2.54 -6.71
N SER A 355 -7.61 -2.30 -7.40
CA SER A 355 -6.76 -3.36 -7.95
C SER A 355 -5.56 -3.63 -7.05
N GLN A 356 -5.22 -4.91 -6.88
CA GLN A 356 -3.93 -5.34 -6.28
C GLN A 356 -2.72 -4.89 -7.11
N ARG A 357 -2.93 -4.38 -8.34
CA ARG A 357 -1.86 -3.84 -9.18
C ARG A 357 -1.49 -2.43 -8.73
N TRP A 358 -0.20 -2.21 -8.51
CA TRP A 358 0.37 -0.92 -8.18
C TRP A 358 0.72 -0.14 -9.46
N LEU A 359 -0.27 0.59 -9.97
CA LEU A 359 -0.18 1.44 -11.15
C LEU A 359 -0.42 2.91 -10.79
N PHE A 360 0.47 3.79 -11.23
CA PHE A 360 0.47 5.19 -10.86
C PHE A 360 0.61 6.08 -12.08
N HIS A 361 -0.08 7.22 -12.05
CA HIS A 361 0.19 8.33 -12.95
C HIS A 361 1.34 9.15 -12.37
N ALA A 362 2.27 9.53 -13.23
CA ALA A 362 3.39 10.36 -12.84
C ALA A 362 3.86 11.22 -14.02
N THR A 363 4.66 12.22 -13.71
CA THR A 363 5.38 13.02 -14.68
C THR A 363 6.87 12.65 -14.67
N LEU A 364 7.41 12.32 -15.85
CA LEU A 364 8.83 12.09 -16.07
C LEU A 364 9.52 13.39 -16.50
N LEU A 365 10.51 13.81 -15.72
CA LEU A 365 11.40 14.93 -15.98
C LEU A 365 12.75 14.41 -16.43
N THR A 366 13.25 14.89 -17.57
CA THR A 366 14.57 14.53 -18.09
C THR A 366 15.55 15.70 -17.95
N PRO A 367 16.86 15.47 -17.79
CA PRO A 367 17.85 16.53 -17.60
C PRO A 367 17.95 17.54 -18.76
N SER A 368 17.49 17.16 -19.95
CA SER A 368 17.49 18.06 -21.10
C SER A 368 16.41 19.13 -20.93
N ARG A 369 16.84 20.38 -20.67
CA ARG A 369 15.97 21.59 -20.54
C ARG A 369 15.08 21.86 -21.76
N LEU A 370 15.32 21.18 -22.88
CA LEU A 370 14.54 21.31 -24.12
C LEU A 370 13.36 20.33 -24.21
N ARG A 371 13.28 19.33 -23.32
CA ARG A 371 12.17 18.37 -23.34
C ARG A 371 11.09 18.77 -22.35
N SER A 372 9.86 18.82 -22.83
CA SER A 372 8.69 19.01 -21.98
C SER A 372 8.56 17.85 -20.98
N PRO A 373 8.03 18.11 -19.78
CA PRO A 373 7.58 17.06 -18.87
C PRO A 373 6.71 16.05 -19.63
N THR A 374 6.97 14.76 -19.42
CA THR A 374 6.27 13.69 -20.14
C THR A 374 5.37 12.92 -19.18
N PRO A 375 4.04 12.85 -19.42
CA PRO A 375 3.16 12.01 -18.62
C PRO A 375 3.49 10.53 -18.84
N VAL A 376 3.54 9.77 -17.76
CA VAL A 376 3.93 8.35 -17.76
C VAL A 376 3.04 7.53 -16.82
N VAL A 377 3.00 6.24 -17.09
CA VAL A 377 2.50 5.23 -16.15
C VAL A 377 3.70 4.59 -15.47
N VAL A 378 3.65 4.48 -14.15
CA VAL A 378 4.62 3.73 -13.35
C VAL A 378 3.93 2.48 -12.82
N LYS A 379 4.53 1.32 -13.08
CA LYS A 379 4.08 0.03 -12.54
C LYS A 379 5.11 -0.49 -11.54
N LEU A 380 4.71 -0.79 -10.31
CA LEU A 380 5.53 -1.51 -9.34
C LEU A 380 5.29 -3.01 -9.49
N ILE A 381 6.36 -3.77 -9.67
CA ILE A 381 6.33 -5.23 -9.84
C ILE A 381 7.20 -5.88 -8.77
N ASP A 382 6.59 -6.75 -7.99
CA ASP A 382 7.30 -7.69 -7.13
C ASP A 382 7.42 -9.04 -7.86
N GLY A 383 8.60 -9.30 -8.42
CA GLY A 383 8.88 -10.50 -9.23
C GLY A 383 9.27 -10.22 -10.67
N SER A 384 8.92 -11.14 -11.57
CA SER A 384 9.36 -11.10 -12.97
C SER A 384 8.53 -10.15 -13.81
N TYR A 385 9.22 -9.34 -14.63
CA TYR A 385 8.62 -8.54 -15.69
C TYR A 385 9.50 -8.64 -16.93
N SER A 386 8.92 -8.96 -18.08
CA SER A 386 9.73 -9.11 -19.29
C SER A 386 9.93 -7.78 -20.02
N GLU A 387 10.96 -7.05 -19.61
CA GLU A 387 11.46 -5.86 -20.32
C GLU A 387 11.73 -6.12 -21.79
N HIS A 388 12.35 -7.26 -22.11
CA HIS A 388 12.78 -7.58 -23.48
C HIS A 388 11.60 -7.73 -24.44
N VAL A 389 10.56 -8.49 -24.04
CA VAL A 389 9.33 -8.62 -24.84
C VAL A 389 8.60 -7.28 -24.95
N HIS A 390 8.52 -6.51 -23.86
CA HIS A 390 7.91 -5.17 -23.91
C HIS A 390 8.66 -4.25 -24.89
N GLN A 391 9.98 -4.13 -24.77
CA GLN A 391 10.81 -3.31 -25.65
C GLN A 391 10.73 -3.77 -27.11
N LEU A 392 10.70 -5.09 -27.36
CA LEU A 392 10.51 -5.63 -28.71
C LEU A 392 9.20 -5.14 -29.31
N LEU A 393 8.07 -5.33 -28.61
CA LEU A 393 6.77 -4.91 -29.13
C LEU A 393 6.67 -3.38 -29.25
N ALA A 394 7.28 -2.63 -28.33
CA ALA A 394 7.34 -1.18 -28.38
C ALA A 394 8.08 -0.68 -29.63
N ARG A 395 9.21 -1.32 -30.00
CA ARG A 395 9.95 -1.02 -31.26
C ARG A 395 9.10 -1.28 -32.52
N HIS A 396 8.14 -2.19 -32.44
CA HIS A 396 7.17 -2.46 -33.49
C HIS A 396 5.88 -1.63 -33.37
N HIS A 397 5.82 -0.67 -32.44
CA HIS A 397 4.63 0.15 -32.14
C HIS A 397 3.40 -0.68 -31.71
N LEU A 398 3.63 -1.85 -31.13
CA LEU A 398 2.61 -2.78 -30.64
C LEU A 398 2.54 -2.83 -29.11
N ALA A 399 3.30 -2.00 -28.41
CA ALA A 399 3.23 -1.79 -26.96
C ALA A 399 3.52 -0.33 -26.64
N PRO A 400 3.16 0.16 -25.45
CA PRO A 400 3.63 1.45 -24.95
C PRO A 400 5.16 1.55 -25.00
N THR A 401 5.70 2.75 -25.15
CA THR A 401 7.15 2.93 -25.00
C THR A 401 7.53 2.63 -23.55
N LEU A 402 8.46 1.70 -23.34
CA LEU A 402 9.09 1.50 -22.03
C LEU A 402 10.27 2.46 -21.89
N TYR A 403 10.14 3.46 -21.03
CA TYR A 403 11.13 4.53 -20.86
C TYR A 403 12.31 4.10 -19.98
N GLY A 404 12.09 3.30 -18.94
CA GLY A 404 13.12 2.97 -17.97
C GLY A 404 12.61 2.13 -16.82
N CYS A 405 13.51 1.86 -15.86
CA CYS A 405 13.18 1.20 -14.61
C CYS A 405 13.98 1.80 -13.44
N ALA A 406 13.47 1.58 -12.22
CA ALA A 406 14.23 1.81 -11.00
C ALA A 406 14.21 0.54 -10.15
N HIS A 407 15.41 0.00 -9.90
CA HIS A 407 15.60 -1.14 -9.02
C HIS A 407 16.03 -0.65 -7.64
N ARG A 408 15.33 -1.12 -6.61
CA ARG A 408 15.67 -0.90 -5.19
C ARG A 408 15.61 -2.26 -4.51
N GLU A 409 16.76 -2.80 -4.15
CA GLU A 409 16.84 -4.09 -3.45
C GLU A 409 15.94 -4.08 -2.20
N GLY A 410 15.19 -5.16 -1.95
CA GLY A 410 14.23 -5.25 -0.85
C GLY A 410 12.88 -4.55 -1.10
N ALA A 411 12.64 -4.02 -2.30
CA ALA A 411 11.37 -3.41 -2.69
C ALA A 411 10.98 -3.75 -4.15
N PRO A 412 9.69 -3.59 -4.53
CA PRO A 412 9.23 -3.87 -5.90
C PRO A 412 9.95 -3.04 -6.96
N THR A 413 10.35 -3.64 -8.07
CA THR A 413 10.98 -2.91 -9.18
C THR A 413 9.96 -2.02 -9.89
N THR A 414 10.34 -0.79 -10.23
CA THR A 414 9.46 0.13 -10.97
C THR A 414 9.75 0.10 -12.46
N TYR A 415 8.69 0.09 -13.27
CA TYR A 415 8.77 0.23 -14.72
C TYR A 415 8.01 1.47 -15.15
N VAL A 416 8.68 2.34 -15.90
CA VAL A 416 8.14 3.61 -16.37
C VAL A 416 7.82 3.48 -17.85
N MET A 417 6.55 3.65 -18.21
CA MET A 417 6.06 3.45 -19.57
C MET A 417 5.15 4.59 -20.04
N GLU A 418 4.96 4.67 -21.34
CA GLU A 418 4.10 5.65 -21.99
C GLU A 418 2.67 5.62 -21.42
N TYR A 419 2.19 6.80 -21.06
CA TYR A 419 0.78 7.01 -20.73
C TYR A 419 -0.07 6.98 -22.01
N LEU A 420 -0.98 6.03 -22.08
CA LEU A 420 -1.99 5.96 -23.13
C LEU A 420 -3.19 6.78 -22.68
N GLY A 421 -3.41 7.92 -23.34
CA GLY A 421 -4.41 8.91 -22.97
C GLY A 421 -5.85 8.47 -23.24
N SER A 422 -6.77 9.43 -23.17
CA SER A 422 -8.22 9.21 -23.36
C SER A 422 -8.62 8.75 -24.75
N ASP A 423 -7.71 8.81 -25.73
CA ASP A 423 -7.87 8.25 -27.07
C ASP A 423 -7.54 6.76 -27.15
N TRP A 424 -7.30 6.09 -26.02
CA TRP A 424 -7.06 4.65 -25.94
C TRP A 424 -8.07 3.97 -25.02
N GLU A 425 -8.59 2.83 -25.47
CA GLU A 425 -9.52 2.00 -24.70
C GLU A 425 -9.10 0.54 -24.76
N THR A 426 -9.41 -0.26 -23.73
CA THR A 426 -9.22 -1.71 -23.82
C THR A 426 -10.17 -2.30 -24.86
N LEU A 427 -9.78 -3.42 -25.47
CA LEU A 427 -10.59 -4.09 -26.48
C LEU A 427 -11.93 -4.60 -25.91
N SER A 428 -11.99 -4.87 -24.59
CA SER A 428 -13.23 -5.18 -23.87
C SER A 428 -14.17 -3.97 -23.83
N GLN A 429 -13.68 -2.81 -23.36
CA GLN A 429 -14.47 -1.57 -23.31
C GLN A 429 -14.95 -1.13 -24.70
N PHE A 430 -14.08 -1.25 -25.70
CA PHE A 430 -14.44 -0.96 -27.09
C PHE A 430 -15.59 -1.84 -27.60
N SER A 431 -15.70 -3.08 -27.09
CA SER A 431 -16.79 -4.00 -27.45
C SER A 431 -18.10 -3.77 -26.69
N GLU A 432 -18.03 -3.23 -25.48
CA GLU A 432 -19.18 -2.98 -24.61
C GLU A 432 -20.00 -1.77 -25.05
N LYS A 433 -19.38 -0.80 -25.72
CA LYS A 433 -20.04 0.41 -26.25
C LYS A 433 -21.02 0.17 -27.41
N LYS A 434 -21.53 -1.05 -27.60
CA LYS A 434 -22.63 -1.37 -28.54
C LYS A 434 -23.90 -0.60 -28.07
N PRO A 435 -24.38 0.44 -28.78
CA PRO A 435 -25.69 0.99 -28.49
C PRO A 435 -26.74 -0.09 -28.81
N HIS A 436 -27.78 -0.21 -27.98
CA HIS A 436 -28.92 -1.09 -28.26
C HIS A 436 -29.39 -0.92 -29.71
N GLY A 437 -29.17 -1.95 -30.54
CA GLY A 437 -29.71 -2.02 -31.90
C GLY A 437 -28.79 -1.63 -33.06
N ARG A 438 -27.48 -1.39 -32.86
CA ARG A 438 -26.52 -1.33 -33.99
C ARG A 438 -25.42 -2.39 -33.83
N VAL A 439 -25.41 -3.33 -34.77
CA VAL A 439 -24.29 -4.25 -35.04
C VAL A 439 -23.01 -3.42 -35.03
N ALA A 440 -22.01 -3.84 -34.24
CA ALA A 440 -20.68 -3.22 -34.27
C ALA A 440 -20.28 -3.08 -35.73
N ALA A 441 -19.82 -1.88 -36.13
CA ALA A 441 -19.44 -1.63 -37.51
C ALA A 441 -18.50 -2.77 -37.97
N PRO A 442 -18.89 -3.60 -38.96
CA PRO A 442 -18.05 -4.70 -39.48
C PRO A 442 -16.69 -4.24 -40.01
N THR A 443 -16.43 -2.93 -40.00
CA THR A 443 -15.30 -2.25 -40.62
C THR A 443 -14.01 -2.26 -39.79
N ALA A 444 -14.06 -2.46 -38.45
CA ALA A 444 -12.87 -2.41 -37.59
C ALA A 444 -12.30 -3.80 -37.22
N ALA A 445 -13.10 -4.87 -37.32
CA ALA A 445 -12.68 -6.21 -36.92
C ALA A 445 -11.49 -6.72 -37.76
N ASP A 446 -11.56 -6.61 -39.09
CA ASP A 446 -10.49 -7.07 -39.97
C ASP A 446 -9.18 -6.28 -39.76
N PRO A 447 -9.18 -4.94 -39.62
CA PRO A 447 -7.98 -4.20 -39.25
C PRO A 447 -7.39 -4.55 -37.88
N ILE A 448 -8.22 -4.82 -36.87
CA ILE A 448 -7.76 -5.26 -35.54
C ILE A 448 -7.13 -6.65 -35.64
N TRP A 449 -7.78 -7.59 -36.33
CA TRP A 449 -7.24 -8.93 -36.57
C TRP A 449 -5.91 -8.89 -37.32
N ALA A 450 -5.77 -8.01 -38.31
CA ALA A 450 -4.52 -7.83 -39.05
C ALA A 450 -3.38 -7.36 -38.13
N SER A 451 -3.67 -6.50 -37.15
CA SER A 451 -2.69 -6.06 -36.15
C SER A 451 -2.36 -7.16 -35.14
N LEU A 452 -3.35 -7.94 -34.69
CA LEU A 452 -3.16 -9.09 -33.80
C LEU A 452 -2.32 -10.19 -34.47
N ASN A 453 -2.55 -10.48 -35.75
CA ASN A 453 -1.73 -11.44 -36.47
C ASN A 453 -0.28 -10.98 -36.63
N GLN A 454 -0.05 -9.68 -36.84
CA GLN A 454 1.31 -9.14 -36.86
C GLN A 454 1.98 -9.32 -35.49
N LEU A 455 1.28 -8.99 -34.41
CA LEU A 455 1.76 -9.19 -33.04
C LEU A 455 2.16 -10.65 -32.79
N LEU A 456 1.26 -11.59 -33.09
CA LEU A 456 1.49 -13.03 -32.89
C LEU A 456 2.68 -13.52 -33.72
N ALA A 457 2.78 -13.09 -34.99
CA ALA A 457 3.89 -13.46 -35.85
C ALA A 457 5.24 -12.97 -35.32
N ILE A 458 5.31 -11.75 -34.76
CA ILE A 458 6.53 -11.22 -34.14
C ILE A 458 6.93 -12.05 -32.92
N LEU A 459 5.98 -12.36 -32.04
CA LEU A 459 6.25 -13.19 -30.85
C LEU A 459 6.75 -14.59 -31.25
N GLU A 460 6.06 -15.24 -32.19
CA GLU A 460 6.43 -16.57 -32.69
C GLU A 460 7.81 -16.58 -33.35
N GLN A 461 8.11 -15.58 -34.20
CA GLN A 461 9.41 -15.47 -34.86
C GLN A 461 10.55 -15.30 -33.86
N GLN A 462 10.32 -14.58 -32.76
CA GLN A 462 11.32 -14.33 -31.73
C GLN A 462 11.33 -15.39 -30.61
N GLN A 463 10.50 -16.44 -30.72
CA GLN A 463 10.33 -17.46 -29.68
C GLN A 463 9.95 -16.87 -28.31
N PHE A 464 9.16 -15.80 -28.35
CA PHE A 464 8.60 -15.17 -27.16
C PHE A 464 7.12 -15.51 -27.01
N VAL A 465 6.65 -15.38 -25.78
CA VAL A 465 5.25 -15.43 -25.41
C VAL A 465 4.92 -14.24 -24.51
N HIS A 466 3.70 -13.74 -24.62
CA HIS A 466 3.12 -12.79 -23.69
C HIS A 466 2.42 -13.51 -22.52
N GLY A 467 1.73 -14.62 -22.81
CA GLY A 467 1.06 -15.45 -21.82
C GLY A 467 -0.33 -14.96 -21.41
N ASP A 468 -0.57 -13.64 -21.46
CA ASP A 468 -1.85 -13.03 -21.05
C ASP A 468 -2.54 -12.15 -22.11
N LEU A 469 -2.57 -12.58 -23.39
CA LEU A 469 -3.24 -11.82 -24.48
C LEU A 469 -4.78 -11.90 -24.43
N ARG A 470 -5.36 -11.39 -23.34
CA ARG A 470 -6.80 -11.18 -23.19
C ARG A 470 -7.20 -9.79 -23.70
N MET A 471 -8.49 -9.61 -23.98
CA MET A 471 -9.06 -8.34 -24.45
C MET A 471 -8.71 -7.14 -23.54
N ASN A 472 -8.63 -7.34 -22.23
CA ASN A 472 -8.28 -6.29 -21.26
C ASN A 472 -6.81 -5.84 -21.34
N ASN A 473 -5.95 -6.66 -21.95
CA ASN A 473 -4.52 -6.38 -22.12
C ASN A 473 -4.18 -5.91 -23.54
N ILE A 474 -5.20 -5.62 -24.36
CA ILE A 474 -5.06 -5.07 -25.70
C ILE A 474 -5.78 -3.73 -25.71
N MET A 475 -5.04 -2.65 -25.92
CA MET A 475 -5.55 -1.29 -26.08
C MET A 475 -5.73 -1.00 -27.57
N VAL A 476 -6.81 -0.30 -27.94
CA VAL A 476 -7.09 0.19 -29.29
C VAL A 476 -7.19 1.70 -29.24
N GLN A 477 -6.52 2.39 -30.17
CA GLN A 477 -6.66 3.83 -30.31
C GLN A 477 -8.00 4.15 -30.99
N VAL A 478 -8.76 5.10 -30.43
CA VAL A 478 -10.05 5.55 -30.93
C VAL A 478 -10.00 7.03 -31.32
N ASN A 479 -10.75 7.41 -32.34
CA ASN A 479 -10.94 8.81 -32.72
C ASN A 479 -12.04 9.48 -31.87
N GLN A 480 -12.31 10.76 -32.13
CA GLN A 480 -13.35 11.52 -31.43
C GLN A 480 -14.77 10.92 -31.59
N ASP A 481 -15.02 10.13 -32.63
CA ASP A 481 -16.28 9.42 -32.85
C ASP A 481 -16.33 8.05 -32.15
N GLY A 482 -15.31 7.69 -31.37
CA GLY A 482 -15.18 6.38 -30.74
C GLY A 482 -14.86 5.24 -31.72
N LYS A 483 -14.40 5.54 -32.94
CA LYS A 483 -14.03 4.53 -33.94
C LYS A 483 -12.54 4.20 -33.87
N ALA A 484 -12.18 2.94 -34.08
CA ALA A 484 -10.79 2.50 -34.14
C ALA A 484 -10.00 3.28 -35.21
N VAL A 485 -8.84 3.80 -34.81
CA VAL A 485 -7.91 4.49 -35.72
C VAL A 485 -7.20 3.46 -36.60
N ILE A 486 -7.35 3.61 -37.92
CA ILE A 486 -6.72 2.73 -38.91
C ILE A 486 -5.46 3.41 -39.47
N GLN A 487 -4.35 2.70 -39.44
CA GLN A 487 -3.08 3.13 -40.01
C GLN A 487 -3.21 3.36 -41.52
N LYS A 488 -2.92 4.59 -41.96
CA LYS A 488 -2.95 4.97 -43.38
C LYS A 488 -2.07 4.03 -44.21
N GLY A 489 -2.64 3.45 -45.26
CA GLY A 489 -1.95 2.56 -46.20
C GLY A 489 -1.71 1.12 -45.74
N LYS A 490 -2.06 0.73 -44.50
CA LYS A 490 -1.74 -0.61 -43.96
C LYS A 490 -2.96 -1.49 -43.64
N LYS A 491 -4.20 -0.98 -43.75
CA LYS A 491 -5.45 -1.68 -43.35
C LYS A 491 -5.34 -2.34 -41.96
N LYS A 492 -4.61 -1.72 -41.02
CA LYS A 492 -4.32 -2.21 -39.67
C LYS A 492 -4.80 -1.20 -38.64
N ALA A 493 -5.39 -1.66 -37.55
CA ALA A 493 -5.74 -0.79 -36.43
C ALA A 493 -4.51 -0.44 -35.59
N CYS A 494 -4.50 0.74 -34.99
CA CYS A 494 -3.51 1.10 -33.96
C CYS A 494 -3.84 0.36 -32.66
N ILE A 495 -3.07 -0.68 -32.34
CA ILE A 495 -3.21 -1.45 -31.09
C ILE A 495 -1.93 -1.37 -30.27
N LYS A 496 -2.06 -1.50 -28.95
CA LYS A 496 -0.93 -1.67 -28.02
C LYS A 496 -1.26 -2.75 -27.00
N VAL A 497 -0.33 -3.69 -26.83
CA VAL A 497 -0.37 -4.71 -25.79
C VAL A 497 0.22 -4.14 -24.52
N ILE A 498 -0.44 -4.42 -23.39
CA ILE A 498 -0.01 -4.05 -22.05
C ILE A 498 0.09 -5.31 -21.18
N ASP A 499 0.69 -5.18 -19.99
CA ASP A 499 0.71 -6.21 -18.94
C ASP A 499 1.65 -7.42 -19.19
N PHE A 500 2.95 -7.15 -19.22
CA PHE A 500 4.02 -8.12 -19.53
C PHE A 500 4.48 -9.00 -18.35
N ASP A 501 3.64 -9.20 -17.34
CA ASP A 501 4.03 -9.89 -16.09
C ASP A 501 4.31 -11.39 -16.31
N TRP A 502 3.70 -11.99 -17.33
CA TRP A 502 3.85 -13.41 -17.67
C TRP A 502 4.70 -13.63 -18.92
N ALA A 503 5.16 -12.55 -19.53
CA ALA A 503 5.84 -12.59 -20.81
C ALA A 503 7.29 -13.08 -20.64
N GLY A 504 7.86 -13.62 -21.71
CA GLY A 504 9.27 -14.01 -21.78
C GLY A 504 9.53 -15.06 -22.85
N ASN A 505 10.62 -15.82 -22.69
CA ASN A 505 10.98 -16.91 -23.59
C ASN A 505 9.94 -18.03 -23.53
N ALA A 506 9.47 -18.47 -24.71
CA ALA A 506 8.53 -19.57 -24.82
C ALA A 506 9.10 -20.85 -24.17
N GLY A 507 8.27 -21.53 -23.39
CA GLY A 507 8.63 -22.74 -22.64
C GLY A 507 9.44 -22.49 -21.35
N GLN A 508 9.99 -21.29 -21.14
CA GLN A 508 10.79 -20.96 -19.96
C GLN A 508 9.98 -20.22 -18.88
N VAL A 509 9.07 -19.34 -19.31
CA VAL A 509 8.12 -18.68 -18.39
C VAL A 509 6.91 -19.56 -18.12
N ARG A 510 6.24 -19.32 -16.99
CA ARG A 510 5.14 -20.15 -16.49
C ARG A 510 3.89 -19.33 -16.26
N TYR A 511 2.75 -19.97 -16.47
CA TYR A 511 1.49 -19.41 -16.00
C TYR A 511 1.48 -19.32 -14.47
N PRO A 512 0.75 -18.35 -13.88
CA PRO A 512 0.55 -18.34 -12.45
C PRO A 512 -0.19 -19.59 -11.98
N GLN A 513 0.04 -19.96 -10.73
CA GLN A 513 -0.61 -21.10 -10.05
C GLN A 513 -2.13 -20.87 -9.89
N SER A 514 -2.52 -19.61 -9.68
CA SER A 514 -3.91 -19.19 -9.64
C SER A 514 -4.21 -18.30 -10.84
N ARG A 515 -5.28 -18.64 -11.57
CA ARG A 515 -5.85 -17.80 -12.63
C ARG A 515 -7.29 -17.51 -12.26
N ASN A 516 -7.82 -16.40 -12.76
CA ASN A 516 -9.20 -16.06 -12.50
C ASN A 516 -10.14 -17.12 -13.11
N LYS A 517 -10.76 -17.94 -12.25
CA LYS A 517 -11.69 -19.01 -12.62
C LYS A 517 -13.05 -18.48 -13.07
N THR A 518 -13.36 -17.21 -12.82
CA THR A 518 -14.64 -16.60 -13.24
C THR A 518 -14.63 -16.17 -14.70
N LEU A 519 -13.49 -16.22 -15.38
CA LEU A 519 -13.39 -15.96 -16.81
C LEU A 519 -13.89 -17.19 -17.59
N THR A 520 -15.18 -17.21 -17.88
CA THR A 520 -15.83 -18.28 -18.68
C THR A 520 -15.66 -18.10 -20.18
N ASP A 521 -15.23 -16.91 -20.61
CA ASP A 521 -15.19 -16.57 -22.04
C ASP A 521 -13.90 -16.92 -22.76
N ILE A 522 -12.88 -17.35 -22.03
CA ILE A 522 -11.58 -17.74 -22.58
C ILE A 522 -11.26 -19.19 -22.23
N THR A 523 -10.57 -19.87 -23.14
CA THR A 523 -9.98 -21.19 -22.85
C THR A 523 -8.47 -21.03 -22.73
N TRP A 524 -7.94 -21.26 -21.52
CA TRP A 524 -6.50 -21.18 -21.32
C TRP A 524 -5.79 -22.35 -22.01
N PRO A 525 -4.74 -22.08 -22.81
CA PRO A 525 -4.10 -23.10 -23.66
C PRO A 525 -3.10 -24.01 -22.91
N GLY A 526 -2.98 -23.90 -21.59
CA GLY A 526 -2.08 -24.70 -20.75
C GLY A 526 -2.50 -24.72 -19.26
N THR A 527 -1.80 -25.50 -18.45
CA THR A 527 -2.14 -25.77 -17.04
C THR A 527 -1.58 -24.73 -16.06
N PRO A 528 -2.28 -24.40 -14.95
CA PRO A 528 -1.75 -23.49 -13.93
C PRO A 528 -0.37 -23.93 -13.43
N GLY A 529 0.57 -23.00 -13.26
CA GLY A 529 1.97 -23.30 -12.92
C GLY A 529 2.81 -23.95 -14.05
N GLY A 530 2.18 -24.39 -15.14
CA GLY A 530 2.82 -24.98 -16.30
C GLY A 530 3.54 -23.95 -17.18
N PRO A 531 4.48 -24.41 -18.04
CA PRO A 531 5.18 -23.53 -18.98
C PRO A 531 4.23 -22.92 -20.01
N ILE A 532 4.54 -21.72 -20.47
CA ILE A 532 3.83 -21.04 -21.56
C ILE A 532 4.56 -21.38 -22.86
N ASN A 533 4.05 -22.35 -23.61
CA ASN A 533 4.73 -22.88 -24.79
C ASN A 533 4.45 -22.05 -26.06
N PRO A 534 5.23 -22.24 -27.14
CA PRO A 534 4.93 -21.65 -28.44
C PRO A 534 3.48 -21.89 -28.89
N GLY A 535 2.88 -20.88 -29.51
CA GLY A 535 1.50 -20.92 -30.00
C GLY A 535 0.41 -20.81 -28.93
N HIS A 536 0.76 -20.75 -27.63
CA HIS A 536 -0.23 -20.52 -26.57
C HIS A 536 -0.96 -19.19 -26.77
N ASP A 537 -0.24 -18.11 -27.05
CA ASP A 537 -0.81 -16.79 -27.30
C ASP A 537 -1.83 -16.78 -28.44
N ARG A 538 -1.52 -17.47 -29.55
CA ARG A 538 -2.42 -17.63 -30.69
C ARG A 538 -3.71 -18.33 -30.29
N ARG A 539 -3.60 -19.48 -29.61
CA ARG A 539 -4.79 -20.22 -29.13
C ARG A 539 -5.62 -19.41 -28.15
N LEU A 540 -4.98 -18.63 -27.28
CA LEU A 540 -5.69 -17.74 -26.35
C LEU A 540 -6.48 -16.68 -27.11
N VAL A 541 -5.85 -15.98 -28.06
CA VAL A 541 -6.50 -14.97 -28.91
C VAL A 541 -7.68 -15.58 -29.70
N GLU A 542 -7.46 -16.72 -30.35
CA GLU A 542 -8.51 -17.44 -31.10
C GLU A 542 -9.69 -17.84 -30.22
N SER A 543 -9.46 -18.18 -28.95
CA SER A 543 -10.52 -18.64 -28.04
C SER A 543 -11.60 -17.59 -27.75
N TRP A 544 -11.25 -16.29 -27.78
CA TRP A 544 -12.20 -15.19 -27.56
C TRP A 544 -12.52 -14.39 -28.81
N TRP A 545 -11.67 -14.43 -29.85
CA TRP A 545 -11.86 -13.64 -31.07
C TRP A 545 -13.19 -13.93 -31.79
N SER A 546 -13.57 -15.21 -31.89
CA SER A 546 -14.81 -15.62 -32.56
C SER A 546 -16.04 -15.01 -31.89
N LYS A 547 -16.07 -14.98 -30.56
CA LYS A 547 -17.14 -14.36 -29.77
C LYS A 547 -17.13 -12.84 -29.90
N TRP A 548 -15.94 -12.23 -29.91
CA TRP A 548 -15.78 -10.78 -29.97
C TRP A 548 -16.18 -10.18 -31.33
N LYS A 549 -15.92 -10.90 -32.42
CA LYS A 549 -16.26 -10.45 -33.78
C LYS A 549 -17.78 -10.39 -34.03
N HIS A 550 -18.57 -11.18 -33.29
CA HIS A 550 -20.03 -11.27 -33.42
C HIS A 550 -20.74 -10.45 -32.32
#